data_AF-A0A2C9WJ99-F1
#
_entry.id   AF-A0A2C9WJ99-F1
#
_cell.length_a   1.000
_cell.length_b   1.000
_cell.length_c   1.000
_cell.angle_alpha   90.00
_cell.angle_beta   90.00
_cell.angle_gamma   90.00
#
_symmetry.space_group_name_H-M   'P 1'
#
loop_
_entity.id
_entity.type
_entity.pdbx_description
1 polymer ?
#
loop_
_entity_poly.entity_id
_entity_poly.type
_entity_poly.pdbx_seq_one_letter_code
_entity_poly.pdbx_strand_id
1 'polypeptide(L)'
;MQLHISPSMRSITISSSSSNGFIDLMKIKVASRHISYRTLFHTILILAFLLPFVFILTAIVTLEGVNKCSSFDCLGRRLGPRFLGRVDDSGRLEKDLYKILNQVNNEEIPDGLKLPDSYNQLVSEIMSKKYDAKTFAFMLRAMMEKFEREIRESKFSELMNKHFAASSIPKGIHCLSLRLTDEYSSNAHARKQLPSPELLPLLSDNSYHHFVLSTDNILAASVVVSSTVQSSLKPEKIVFHVITDKKTYAGMHSWFALNSVAPAIVEVKGVHQFDWLTRENVPVLEAVENHTGIRNYYHGNHIAGTNLSTTTPRMFASKLQARSPKYISLLNHLRIYLPENLKSDLTMWKLGTLPPALIAFKGHVHPIDPSWHMLGLGYQNKTNIESVKKAAVIHYNGQSKPWLQIGFEHLRPFWTKYVNYTNDFVRNCHILKS
;
A
#
# COMPACT_ATOMS: atom_id res chain seq x y z
N MET A 1 -15.82 9.08 -32.43
CA MET A 1 -14.92 8.07 -31.83
C MET A 1 -13.58 8.19 -32.51
N GLN A 2 -12.68 9.00 -31.97
CA GLN A 2 -11.34 9.23 -32.52
C GLN A 2 -10.37 9.37 -31.35
N LEU A 3 -9.43 8.42 -31.29
CA LEU A 3 -8.33 8.34 -30.34
C LEU A 3 -7.23 9.30 -30.80
N HIS A 4 -6.76 10.16 -29.90
CA HIS A 4 -5.53 10.92 -30.08
C HIS A 4 -4.49 10.41 -29.07
N ILE A 5 -3.44 9.78 -29.58
CA ILE A 5 -2.24 9.41 -28.83
C ILE A 5 -1.17 10.44 -29.17
N SER A 6 -0.64 11.09 -28.13
CA SER A 6 0.43 12.10 -28.23
C SER A 6 1.79 11.45 -28.55
N PRO A 7 2.53 11.94 -29.57
CA PRO A 7 3.84 11.45 -29.94
C PRO A 7 4.96 12.24 -29.23
N SER A 8 5.82 11.56 -28.47
CA SER A 8 7.12 12.15 -28.13
C SER A 8 8.21 11.08 -28.05
N MET A 9 8.93 10.90 -29.17
CA MET A 9 10.39 10.75 -29.22
C MET A 9 10.81 10.64 -30.68
N ARG A 10 11.42 11.71 -31.23
CA ARG A 10 12.55 11.72 -32.21
C ARG A 10 12.68 13.09 -32.89
N SER A 11 13.74 13.84 -32.59
CA SER A 11 14.70 14.39 -33.59
C SER A 11 15.92 15.04 -32.86
N ILE A 12 17.18 14.66 -33.19
CA ILE A 12 18.21 15.27 -34.10
C ILE A 12 18.77 16.60 -33.52
N THR A 13 20.08 16.94 -33.40
CA THR A 13 21.32 16.84 -34.23
C THR A 13 22.56 17.11 -33.33
N ILE A 14 23.82 16.95 -33.76
CA ILE A 14 24.70 18.05 -34.27
C ILE A 14 25.94 17.48 -35.03
N SER A 15 26.35 18.27 -36.02
CA SER A 15 27.45 18.23 -37.00
C SER A 15 28.89 18.45 -36.49
N SER A 16 29.91 18.13 -37.30
CA SER A 16 30.81 19.14 -37.93
C SER A 16 31.80 18.51 -38.92
N SER A 17 32.26 19.34 -39.86
CA SER A 17 32.99 19.05 -41.10
C SER A 17 34.35 19.76 -41.15
N SER A 18 35.36 19.16 -41.78
CA SER A 18 36.52 19.79 -42.47
C SER A 18 37.54 18.67 -42.79
N SER A 19 38.31 18.60 -43.88
CA SER A 19 38.66 19.53 -44.96
C SER A 19 39.37 18.77 -46.10
N ASN A 20 39.19 19.28 -47.33
CA ASN A 20 40.07 19.44 -48.51
C ASN A 20 41.05 18.34 -49.00
N GLY A 21 41.06 18.19 -50.33
CA GLY A 21 42.01 17.38 -51.09
C GLY A 21 43.16 18.13 -51.78
N PHE A 22 43.89 17.35 -52.59
CA PHE A 22 44.93 17.66 -53.60
C PHE A 22 46.27 18.23 -53.13
N ILE A 23 47.38 17.47 -53.30
CA ILE A 23 48.64 17.85 -54.01
C ILE A 23 49.30 16.60 -54.62
N ASP A 24 49.87 16.79 -55.81
CA ASP A 24 50.60 15.93 -56.74
C ASP A 24 52.12 15.76 -56.39
N LEU A 25 52.80 14.91 -57.17
CA LEU A 25 54.26 14.75 -57.38
C LEU A 25 55.03 13.72 -56.52
N MET A 26 55.43 12.61 -57.15
CA MET A 26 56.81 12.45 -57.63
C MET A 26 57.01 11.17 -58.47
N LYS A 27 57.51 11.38 -59.69
CA LYS A 27 58.05 10.36 -60.60
C LYS A 27 59.28 9.70 -59.98
N ILE A 28 59.26 8.37 -59.85
CA ILE A 28 60.47 7.56 -59.70
C ILE A 28 60.65 6.75 -60.99
N LYS A 29 61.79 7.00 -61.65
CA LYS A 29 62.27 6.27 -62.82
C LYS A 29 62.54 4.80 -62.41
N VAL A 30 61.77 3.88 -62.98
CA VAL A 30 62.01 2.44 -62.88
C VAL A 30 63.05 2.05 -63.94
N ALA A 31 64.17 1.48 -63.50
CA ALA A 31 65.09 0.76 -64.35
C ALA A 31 64.49 -0.62 -64.67
N SER A 32 64.51 -0.98 -65.95
CA SER A 32 63.92 -2.20 -66.49
C SER A 32 64.59 -3.46 -65.95
N ARG A 33 63.80 -4.33 -65.29
CA ARG A 33 64.04 -5.77 -65.29
C ARG A 33 62.77 -6.47 -65.71
N HIS A 34 62.87 -7.20 -66.82
CA HIS A 34 61.79 -8.02 -67.38
C HIS A 34 61.33 -9.04 -66.34
N ILE A 35 60.19 -8.76 -65.70
CA ILE A 35 59.37 -9.78 -65.03
C ILE A 35 58.18 -10.01 -65.95
N SER A 36 57.97 -11.26 -66.33
CA SER A 36 56.85 -11.66 -67.18
C SER A 36 55.53 -11.17 -66.57
N TYR A 37 54.74 -10.42 -67.33
CA TYR A 37 53.43 -9.90 -66.95
C TYR A 37 52.51 -10.99 -66.38
N ARG A 38 52.73 -12.24 -66.81
CA ARG A 38 52.00 -13.43 -66.36
C ARG A 38 52.27 -13.77 -64.89
N THR A 39 53.50 -13.64 -64.41
CA THR A 39 53.84 -13.89 -62.99
C THR A 39 53.35 -12.76 -62.11
N LEU A 40 53.44 -11.52 -62.60
CA LEU A 40 53.02 -10.31 -61.88
C LEU A 40 51.48 -10.28 -61.68
N PHE A 41 50.72 -10.69 -62.70
CA PHE A 41 49.27 -10.86 -62.62
C PHE A 41 48.87 -11.89 -61.56
N HIS A 42 49.50 -13.07 -61.55
CA HIS A 42 49.19 -14.09 -60.54
C HIS A 42 49.61 -13.68 -59.13
N THR A 43 50.73 -12.97 -58.95
CA THR A 43 51.10 -12.44 -57.64
C THR A 43 50.13 -11.38 -57.14
N ILE A 44 49.67 -10.46 -58.01
CA ILE A 44 48.69 -9.44 -57.63
C ILE A 44 47.35 -10.09 -57.31
N LEU A 45 46.92 -11.08 -58.10
CA LEU A 45 45.68 -11.82 -57.84
C LEU A 45 45.73 -12.53 -56.49
N ILE A 46 46.83 -13.23 -56.18
CA ILE A 46 47.02 -13.92 -54.89
C ILE A 46 47.04 -12.90 -53.73
N LEU A 47 47.74 -11.78 -53.89
CA LEU A 47 47.79 -10.72 -52.87
C LEU A 47 46.41 -10.10 -52.65
N ALA A 48 45.63 -9.88 -53.72
CA ALA A 48 44.30 -9.29 -53.67
C ALA A 48 43.28 -10.20 -52.96
N PHE A 49 43.49 -11.53 -52.98
CA PHE A 49 42.66 -12.47 -52.21
C PHE A 49 43.16 -12.68 -50.78
N LEU A 50 44.49 -12.69 -50.55
CA LEU A 50 45.06 -12.93 -49.22
C LEU A 50 44.99 -11.71 -48.29
N LEU A 51 45.23 -10.51 -48.80
CA LEU A 51 45.27 -9.30 -47.98
C LEU A 51 43.93 -8.98 -47.30
N PRO A 52 42.76 -9.08 -47.95
CA PRO A 52 41.48 -8.90 -47.27
C PRO A 52 41.25 -9.96 -46.19
N PHE A 53 41.68 -11.20 -46.42
CA PHE A 53 41.52 -12.28 -45.45
C PHE A 53 42.40 -12.08 -44.22
N VAL A 54 43.66 -11.67 -44.42
CA VAL A 54 44.57 -11.31 -43.33
C VAL A 54 44.05 -10.07 -42.59
N PHE A 55 43.59 -9.04 -43.30
CA PHE A 55 43.03 -7.85 -42.70
C PHE A 55 41.79 -8.15 -41.86
N ILE A 56 40.84 -8.94 -42.36
CA ILE A 56 39.65 -9.38 -41.62
C ILE A 56 40.05 -10.21 -40.40
N LEU A 57 41.00 -11.14 -40.53
CA LEU A 57 41.47 -11.95 -39.41
C LEU A 57 42.13 -11.10 -38.33
N THR A 58 43.00 -10.15 -38.71
CA THR A 58 43.62 -9.21 -37.75
C THR A 58 42.60 -8.26 -37.15
N ALA A 59 41.64 -7.76 -37.94
CA ALA A 59 40.60 -6.86 -37.48
C ALA A 59 39.67 -7.54 -36.46
N ILE A 60 39.27 -8.79 -36.68
CA ILE A 60 38.49 -9.60 -35.74
C ILE A 60 39.26 -9.81 -34.43
N VAL A 61 40.57 -10.11 -34.50
CA VAL A 61 41.42 -10.27 -33.32
C VAL A 61 41.57 -8.95 -32.54
N THR A 62 41.54 -7.79 -33.22
CA THR A 62 41.62 -6.48 -32.57
C THR A 62 40.28 -5.92 -32.10
N LEU A 63 39.16 -6.32 -32.70
CA LEU A 63 37.80 -5.86 -32.38
C LEU A 63 37.14 -6.71 -31.28
N GLU A 64 37.51 -7.99 -31.13
CA GLU A 64 37.16 -8.79 -29.95
C GLU A 64 38.11 -8.48 -28.78
N GLY A 65 37.97 -7.27 -28.24
CA GLY A 65 38.06 -6.98 -26.80
C GLY A 65 39.32 -7.42 -26.05
N VAL A 66 40.15 -6.42 -25.75
CA VAL A 66 40.99 -6.32 -24.55
C VAL A 66 40.26 -6.87 -23.32
N ASN A 67 40.58 -8.10 -22.93
CA ASN A 67 40.35 -8.62 -21.59
C ASN A 67 41.46 -9.63 -21.24
N LYS A 68 42.45 -9.13 -20.50
CA LYS A 68 43.42 -9.86 -19.65
C LYS A 68 43.61 -11.36 -19.96
N CYS A 69 44.37 -11.69 -21.03
CA CYS A 69 45.03 -13.00 -21.15
C CYS A 69 46.54 -12.75 -21.23
N SER A 70 47.21 -12.59 -20.09
CA SER A 70 48.67 -12.50 -19.99
C SER A 70 49.27 -13.89 -19.81
N SER A 71 49.17 -14.72 -20.86
CA SER A 71 49.82 -16.03 -20.96
C SER A 71 49.92 -16.45 -22.43
N PHE A 72 51.10 -16.93 -22.83
CA PHE A 72 51.39 -17.49 -24.16
C PHE A 72 50.52 -18.70 -24.55
N ASP A 73 49.65 -19.17 -23.64
CA ASP A 73 48.78 -20.35 -23.79
C ASP A 73 47.44 -20.04 -24.52
N CYS A 74 47.14 -18.76 -24.78
CA CYS A 74 45.93 -18.35 -25.51
C CYS A 74 46.01 -18.60 -27.05
N LEU A 75 47.23 -18.71 -27.62
CA LEU A 75 47.44 -18.95 -29.06
C LEU A 75 47.23 -20.42 -29.48
N GLY A 76 47.36 -21.37 -28.56
CA GLY A 76 47.17 -22.80 -28.85
C GLY A 76 45.71 -23.27 -28.94
N ARG A 77 44.73 -22.43 -28.53
CA ARG A 77 43.32 -22.84 -28.39
C ARG A 77 42.42 -22.54 -29.60
N ARG A 78 42.86 -21.78 -30.61
CA ARG A 78 41.99 -21.36 -31.73
C ARG A 78 42.43 -21.85 -33.12
N LEU A 79 43.57 -22.54 -33.25
CA LEU A 79 44.09 -23.06 -34.51
C LEU A 79 44.40 -24.57 -34.45
N GLY A 80 43.43 -25.37 -33.99
CA GLY A 80 43.44 -26.83 -34.10
C GLY A 80 42.24 -27.32 -34.90
N PRO A 81 42.36 -28.36 -35.74
CA PRO A 81 41.29 -28.81 -36.62
C PRO A 81 40.06 -29.25 -35.80
N ARG A 82 38.91 -28.69 -36.17
CA ARG A 82 37.57 -28.82 -35.59
C ARG A 82 36.95 -30.22 -35.80
N PHE A 83 37.78 -31.28 -35.70
CA PHE A 83 37.42 -32.67 -35.99
C PHE A 83 37.40 -33.59 -34.74
N LEU A 84 37.83 -33.09 -33.58
CA LEU A 84 37.68 -33.76 -32.28
C LEU A 84 36.85 -32.87 -31.36
N GLY A 85 35.60 -33.27 -31.17
CA GLY A 85 34.55 -32.50 -30.51
C GLY A 85 34.97 -31.93 -29.15
N ARG A 86 35.17 -30.61 -29.10
CA ARG A 86 35.18 -29.86 -27.86
C ARG A 86 33.79 -29.22 -27.72
N VAL A 87 32.97 -29.86 -26.89
CA VAL A 87 31.66 -29.38 -26.49
C VAL A 87 31.85 -28.01 -25.83
N ASP A 88 30.96 -27.07 -26.14
CA ASP A 88 30.93 -25.73 -25.53
C ASP A 88 30.73 -25.87 -24.01
N ASP A 89 31.81 -25.73 -23.23
CA ASP A 89 31.83 -26.03 -21.79
C ASP A 89 30.91 -25.09 -20.98
N SER A 90 30.60 -23.90 -21.50
CA SER A 90 29.68 -22.95 -20.84
C SER A 90 28.23 -23.46 -20.86
N GLY A 91 27.74 -23.90 -22.01
CA GLY A 91 26.42 -24.50 -22.17
C GLY A 91 26.30 -25.85 -21.47
N ARG A 92 27.42 -26.53 -21.22
CA ARG A 92 27.48 -27.76 -20.42
C ARG A 92 27.32 -27.46 -18.93
N LEU A 93 28.03 -26.47 -18.39
CA LEU A 93 27.93 -26.05 -16.99
C LEU A 93 26.52 -25.55 -16.64
N GLU A 94 25.90 -24.78 -17.53
CA GLU A 94 24.52 -24.31 -17.37
C GLU A 94 23.52 -25.48 -17.31
N LYS A 95 23.62 -26.43 -18.26
CA LYS A 95 22.79 -27.64 -18.27
C LYS A 95 22.97 -28.49 -17.02
N ASP A 96 24.21 -28.62 -16.54
CA ASP A 96 24.53 -29.37 -15.33
C ASP A 96 23.93 -28.70 -14.09
N LEU A 97 23.97 -27.37 -13.99
CA LEU A 97 23.33 -26.61 -12.91
C LEU A 97 21.80 -26.78 -12.92
N TYR A 98 21.15 -26.67 -14.08
CA TYR A 98 19.71 -26.90 -14.19
C TYR A 98 19.32 -28.32 -13.78
N LYS A 99 20.13 -29.31 -14.17
CA LYS A 99 19.92 -30.71 -13.79
C LYS A 99 20.02 -30.89 -12.27
N ILE A 100 21.03 -30.30 -11.64
CA ILE A 100 21.21 -30.36 -10.19
C ILE A 100 20.05 -29.68 -9.46
N LEU A 101 19.64 -28.48 -9.89
CA LEU A 101 18.51 -27.77 -9.27
C LEU A 101 17.20 -28.57 -9.39
N ASN A 102 16.95 -29.20 -10.54
CA ASN A 102 15.76 -30.03 -10.72
C ASN A 102 15.80 -31.32 -9.87
N GLN A 103 16.98 -31.92 -9.71
CA GLN A 103 17.16 -33.06 -8.79
C GLN A 103 16.91 -32.64 -7.35
N VAL A 104 17.57 -31.57 -6.91
CA VAL A 104 17.43 -31.02 -5.56
C VAL A 104 16.00 -30.59 -5.25
N ASN A 105 15.22 -30.11 -6.22
CA ASN A 105 13.83 -29.74 -6.02
C ASN A 105 12.90 -30.94 -5.72
N ASN A 106 13.27 -32.15 -6.16
CA ASN A 106 12.49 -33.37 -5.95
C ASN A 106 13.01 -34.24 -4.79
N GLU A 107 14.25 -34.03 -4.35
CA GLU A 107 14.86 -34.73 -3.21
C GLU A 107 14.49 -34.03 -1.88
N GLU A 108 14.41 -34.78 -0.78
CA GLU A 108 14.26 -34.18 0.55
C GLU A 108 15.54 -33.48 0.98
N ILE A 109 15.41 -32.39 1.73
CA ILE A 109 16.56 -31.65 2.26
C ILE A 109 17.23 -32.54 3.33
N PRO A 110 18.55 -32.80 3.25
CA PRO A 110 19.24 -33.64 4.23
C PRO A 110 19.12 -33.13 5.67
N ASP A 111 18.76 -34.03 6.59
CA ASP A 111 18.71 -33.74 8.03
C ASP A 111 20.11 -33.37 8.57
N GLY A 112 20.19 -32.27 9.32
CA GLY A 112 21.44 -31.79 9.94
C GLY A 112 22.28 -30.82 9.09
N LEU A 113 21.78 -30.40 7.91
CA LEU A 113 22.42 -29.37 7.10
C LEU A 113 22.50 -28.04 7.86
N LYS A 114 23.72 -27.56 8.17
CA LYS A 114 23.92 -26.26 8.82
C LYS A 114 23.65 -25.14 7.81
N LEU A 115 22.55 -24.41 8.00
CA LEU A 115 22.16 -23.30 7.15
C LEU A 115 22.83 -22.00 7.61
N PRO A 116 23.44 -21.23 6.69
CA PRO A 116 23.87 -19.86 6.95
C PRO A 116 22.69 -18.96 7.35
N ASP A 117 22.96 -17.93 8.14
CA ASP A 117 21.93 -16.97 8.58
C ASP A 117 21.67 -15.87 7.54
N SER A 118 22.59 -15.66 6.59
CA SER A 118 22.45 -14.66 5.54
C SER A 118 23.02 -15.14 4.20
N TYR A 119 22.57 -14.51 3.12
CA TYR A 119 23.12 -14.72 1.78
C TYR A 119 24.63 -14.43 1.73
N ASN A 120 25.08 -13.37 2.41
CA ASN A 120 26.50 -13.01 2.45
C ASN A 120 27.35 -14.09 3.10
N GLN A 121 26.82 -14.69 4.18
CA GLN A 121 27.48 -15.80 4.84
C GLN A 121 27.53 -17.02 3.92
N LEU A 122 26.43 -17.37 3.24
CA LEU A 122 26.42 -18.45 2.23
C LEU A 122 27.52 -18.25 1.18
N VAL A 123 27.63 -17.05 0.61
CA VAL A 123 28.67 -16.71 -0.38
C VAL A 123 30.07 -16.88 0.22
N SER A 124 30.31 -16.37 1.43
CA SER A 124 31.62 -16.49 2.09
C SER A 124 32.01 -17.95 2.40
N GLU A 125 31.04 -18.79 2.76
CA GLU A 125 31.26 -20.19 3.07
C GLU A 125 31.53 -21.01 1.80
N ILE A 126 30.88 -20.69 0.68
CA ILE A 126 31.18 -21.32 -0.62
C ILE A 126 32.61 -21.01 -1.06
N MET A 127 33.02 -19.75 -0.94
CA MET A 127 34.36 -19.31 -1.36
C MET A 127 35.47 -19.91 -0.49
N SER A 128 35.18 -20.23 0.78
CA SER A 128 36.17 -20.78 1.72
C SER A 128 36.16 -22.32 1.79
N LYS A 129 34.98 -22.94 1.90
CA LYS A 129 34.83 -24.38 2.15
C LYS A 129 34.69 -25.24 0.88
N LYS A 130 34.56 -24.61 -0.30
CA LYS A 130 34.45 -25.29 -1.62
C LYS A 130 33.38 -26.38 -1.64
N TYR A 131 32.15 -26.04 -1.26
CA TYR A 131 31.01 -26.97 -1.37
C TYR A 131 30.80 -27.48 -2.80
N ASP A 132 30.36 -28.72 -2.92
CA ASP A 132 29.90 -29.27 -4.19
C ASP A 132 28.58 -28.61 -4.64
N ALA A 133 28.33 -28.58 -5.93
CA ALA A 133 27.17 -27.90 -6.51
C ALA A 133 25.83 -28.48 -5.99
N LYS A 134 25.78 -29.76 -5.61
CA LYS A 134 24.58 -30.40 -5.06
C LYS A 134 24.31 -29.92 -3.63
N THR A 135 25.32 -29.95 -2.76
CA THR A 135 25.20 -29.38 -1.40
C THR A 135 24.86 -27.90 -1.43
N PHE A 136 25.47 -27.12 -2.32
CA PHE A 136 25.12 -25.70 -2.49
C PHE A 136 23.64 -25.51 -2.87
N ALA A 137 23.15 -26.27 -3.85
CA ALA A 137 21.76 -26.19 -4.27
C ALA A 137 20.79 -26.58 -3.12
N PHE A 138 21.12 -27.60 -2.32
CA PHE A 138 20.33 -27.94 -1.13
C PHE A 138 20.35 -26.83 -0.08
N MET A 139 21.52 -26.25 0.22
CA MET A 139 21.64 -25.13 1.16
C MET A 139 20.83 -23.93 0.68
N LEU A 140 20.91 -23.59 -0.61
CA LEU A 140 20.14 -22.49 -1.19
C LEU A 140 18.64 -22.75 -1.09
N ARG A 141 18.16 -23.94 -1.49
CA ARG A 141 16.74 -24.32 -1.38
C ARG A 141 16.26 -24.24 0.07
N ALA A 142 17.01 -24.81 1.01
CA ALA A 142 16.67 -24.79 2.42
C ALA A 142 16.66 -23.36 3.02
N MET A 143 17.61 -22.51 2.62
CA MET A 143 17.60 -21.09 2.99
C MET A 143 16.41 -20.35 2.40
N MET A 144 16.04 -20.62 1.15
CA MET A 144 14.86 -20.03 0.51
C MET A 144 13.57 -20.45 1.23
N GLU A 145 13.39 -21.74 1.53
CA GLU A 145 12.24 -22.25 2.28
C GLU A 145 12.19 -21.66 3.71
N LYS A 146 13.34 -21.55 4.39
CA LYS A 146 13.46 -20.87 5.70
C LYS A 146 13.03 -19.41 5.63
N PHE A 147 13.60 -18.64 4.70
CA PHE A 147 13.28 -17.20 4.56
C PHE A 147 11.84 -16.98 4.11
N GLU A 148 11.29 -17.82 3.24
CA GLU A 148 9.88 -17.73 2.85
C GLU A 148 8.95 -17.95 4.05
N ARG A 149 9.26 -18.94 4.90
CA ARG A 149 8.53 -19.19 6.15
C ARG A 149 8.63 -18.00 7.11
N GLU A 150 9.82 -17.48 7.35
CA GLU A 150 10.04 -16.32 8.25
C GLU A 150 9.32 -15.05 7.75
N ILE A 151 9.38 -14.78 6.44
CA ILE A 151 8.63 -13.68 5.80
C ILE A 151 7.12 -13.88 5.98
N ARG A 152 6.63 -15.11 5.81
CA ARG A 152 5.22 -15.42 5.95
C ARG A 152 4.73 -15.23 7.39
N GLU A 153 5.47 -15.73 8.38
CA GLU A 153 5.17 -15.54 9.80
C GLU A 153 5.21 -14.07 10.20
N SER A 154 6.22 -13.33 9.73
CA SER A 154 6.33 -11.88 9.95
C SER A 154 5.13 -11.12 9.37
N LYS A 155 4.67 -11.47 8.16
CA LYS A 155 3.47 -10.88 7.55
C LYS A 155 2.20 -11.17 8.36
N PHE A 156 2.03 -12.37 8.88
CA PHE A 156 0.88 -12.68 9.73
C PHE A 156 0.90 -11.87 11.03
N SER A 157 2.08 -11.78 11.67
CA SER A 157 2.27 -10.97 12.88
C SER A 157 1.99 -9.49 12.62
N GLU A 158 2.52 -8.94 11.52
CA GLU A 158 2.25 -7.56 11.09
C GLU A 158 0.74 -7.29 10.93
N LEU A 159 0.03 -8.15 10.18
CA LEU A 159 -1.41 -8.00 9.94
C LEU A 159 -2.22 -8.07 11.23
N MET A 160 -1.85 -8.97 12.14
CA MET A 160 -2.50 -9.13 13.43
C MET A 160 -2.26 -7.90 14.32
N ASN A 161 -1.01 -7.48 14.48
CA ASN A 161 -0.65 -6.31 15.28
C ASN A 161 -1.31 -5.04 14.74
N LYS A 162 -1.37 -4.88 13.42
CA LYS A 162 -2.08 -3.77 12.77
C LYS A 162 -3.59 -3.82 13.03
N HIS A 163 -4.20 -5.00 13.00
CA HIS A 163 -5.61 -5.16 13.32
C HIS A 163 -5.92 -4.77 14.78
N PHE A 164 -5.10 -5.21 15.74
CA PHE A 164 -5.27 -4.85 17.14
C PHE A 164 -5.03 -3.36 17.38
N ALA A 165 -3.95 -2.79 16.84
CA ALA A 165 -3.70 -1.35 16.94
C ALA A 165 -4.85 -0.50 16.38
N ALA A 166 -5.49 -0.94 15.28
CA ALA A 166 -6.62 -0.26 14.65
C ALA A 166 -7.98 -0.43 15.36
N SER A 167 -8.12 -1.47 16.17
CA SER A 167 -9.37 -1.81 16.88
C SER A 167 -9.31 -1.46 18.37
N SER A 168 -8.12 -1.35 18.94
CA SER A 168 -7.90 -0.93 20.32
C SER A 168 -8.29 0.53 20.54
N ILE A 169 -8.73 0.84 21.76
CA ILE A 169 -8.99 2.22 22.20
C ILE A 169 -7.70 2.77 22.80
N PRO A 170 -7.10 3.83 22.22
CA PRO A 170 -5.89 4.44 22.79
C PRO A 170 -6.12 4.96 24.22
N LYS A 171 -5.09 4.84 25.07
CA LYS A 171 -5.15 5.28 26.47
C LYS A 171 -5.65 6.72 26.63
N GLY A 172 -5.20 7.64 25.78
CA GLY A 172 -5.64 9.04 25.84
C GLY A 172 -7.12 9.24 25.50
N ILE A 173 -7.65 8.52 24.50
CA ILE A 173 -9.08 8.58 24.17
C ILE A 173 -9.92 7.93 25.28
N HIS A 174 -9.43 6.84 25.86
CA HIS A 174 -10.10 6.21 27.00
C HIS A 174 -10.13 7.13 28.22
N CYS A 175 -9.01 7.78 28.57
CA CYS A 175 -8.94 8.81 29.61
C CYS A 175 -9.95 9.94 29.35
N LEU A 176 -9.98 10.46 28.12
CA LEU A 176 -10.88 11.53 27.73
C LEU A 176 -12.34 11.12 27.96
N SER A 177 -12.72 9.92 27.51
CA SER A 177 -14.07 9.40 27.71
C SER A 177 -14.43 9.23 29.18
N LEU A 178 -13.53 8.70 30.01
CA LEU A 178 -13.80 8.50 31.44
C LEU A 178 -13.95 9.83 32.18
N ARG A 179 -13.05 10.79 31.93
CA ARG A 179 -13.12 12.12 32.56
C ARG A 179 -14.38 12.88 32.19
N LEU A 180 -14.77 12.86 30.92
CA LEU A 180 -16.01 13.53 30.51
C LEU A 180 -17.26 12.87 31.07
N THR A 181 -17.25 11.55 31.26
CA THR A 181 -18.34 10.86 31.95
C THR A 181 -18.40 11.22 33.44
N ASP A 182 -17.24 11.41 34.08
CA ASP A 182 -17.16 11.90 35.46
C ASP A 182 -17.71 13.33 35.59
N GLU A 183 -17.36 14.22 34.64
CA GLU A 183 -17.95 15.57 34.54
C GLU A 183 -19.48 15.49 34.36
N TYR A 184 -19.99 14.59 33.51
CA TYR A 184 -21.43 14.41 33.36
C TYR A 184 -22.12 14.10 34.69
N SER A 185 -21.45 13.37 35.58
CA SER A 185 -22.01 12.98 36.88
C SER A 185 -21.89 14.10 37.93
N SER A 186 -20.78 14.84 37.95
CA SER A 186 -20.47 15.80 39.02
C SER A 186 -20.75 17.26 38.67
N ASN A 187 -20.74 17.63 37.38
CA ASN A 187 -20.81 19.02 36.93
C ASN A 187 -22.16 19.34 36.25
N ALA A 188 -22.90 20.31 36.80
CA ALA A 188 -24.18 20.74 36.24
C ALA A 188 -24.04 21.34 34.83
N HIS A 189 -22.92 22.01 34.52
CA HIS A 189 -22.67 22.58 33.20
C HIS A 189 -22.48 21.49 32.13
N ALA A 190 -21.92 20.34 32.49
CA ALA A 190 -21.74 19.20 31.60
C ALA A 190 -23.08 18.52 31.22
N ARG A 191 -24.13 18.74 32.04
CA ARG A 191 -25.50 18.29 31.79
C ARG A 191 -26.40 19.36 31.20
N LYS A 192 -25.86 20.53 30.82
CA LYS A 192 -26.62 21.59 30.18
C LYS A 192 -27.29 21.06 28.91
N GLN A 193 -28.58 21.34 28.73
CA GLN A 193 -29.32 20.89 27.55
C GLN A 193 -28.66 21.37 26.25
N LEU A 194 -28.54 20.45 25.29
CA LEU A 194 -27.96 20.68 23.98
C LEU A 194 -29.00 20.43 22.88
N PRO A 195 -29.41 21.47 22.12
CA PRO A 195 -29.06 22.88 22.26
C PRO A 195 -29.88 23.58 23.36
N SER A 196 -29.66 24.89 23.57
CA SER A 196 -30.49 25.68 24.50
C SER A 196 -31.97 25.67 24.07
N PRO A 197 -32.92 25.86 25.01
CA PRO A 197 -34.36 25.80 24.71
C PRO A 197 -34.81 26.69 23.54
N GLU A 198 -34.19 27.85 23.38
CA GLU A 198 -34.45 28.81 22.30
C GLU A 198 -34.13 28.27 20.90
N LEU A 199 -33.18 27.34 20.81
CA LEU A 199 -32.69 26.78 19.55
C LEU A 199 -33.35 25.43 19.21
N LEU A 200 -34.19 24.87 20.09
CA LEU A 200 -34.88 23.60 19.85
C LEU A 200 -35.73 23.58 18.58
N PRO A 201 -36.49 24.65 18.23
CA PRO A 201 -37.28 24.65 16.98
C PRO A 201 -36.42 24.52 15.72
N LEU A 202 -35.15 24.92 15.77
CA LEU A 202 -34.23 24.90 14.64
C LEU A 202 -33.72 23.49 14.33
N LEU A 203 -33.89 22.53 15.25
CA LEU A 203 -33.45 21.14 15.04
C LEU A 203 -34.23 20.42 13.93
N SER A 204 -35.39 20.95 13.53
CA SER A 204 -36.22 20.42 12.45
C SER A 204 -36.45 21.43 11.31
N ASP A 205 -35.75 22.56 11.32
CA ASP A 205 -35.93 23.61 10.31
C ASP A 205 -35.12 23.30 9.04
N ASN A 206 -35.82 22.95 7.97
CA ASN A 206 -35.24 22.67 6.65
C ASN A 206 -34.47 23.85 6.01
N SER A 207 -34.53 25.06 6.59
CA SER A 207 -33.71 26.20 6.17
C SER A 207 -32.24 26.14 6.61
N TYR A 208 -31.91 25.17 7.49
CA TYR A 208 -30.58 24.86 8.01
C TYR A 208 -29.96 23.65 7.30
N HIS A 209 -28.65 23.51 7.43
CA HIS A 209 -27.89 22.36 6.94
C HIS A 209 -27.71 21.35 8.07
N HIS A 210 -28.46 20.25 8.00
CA HIS A 210 -28.44 19.19 8.99
C HIS A 210 -27.37 18.15 8.67
N PHE A 211 -26.46 17.93 9.62
CA PHE A 211 -25.42 16.92 9.55
C PHE A 211 -25.67 15.86 10.63
N VAL A 212 -25.87 14.62 10.20
CA VAL A 212 -25.99 13.48 11.13
C VAL A 212 -24.63 12.83 11.30
N LEU A 213 -24.14 12.81 12.54
CA LEU A 213 -22.86 12.21 12.88
C LEU A 213 -23.07 11.04 13.85
N SER A 214 -22.93 9.82 13.34
CA SER A 214 -23.00 8.60 14.16
C SER A 214 -21.60 8.09 14.52
N THR A 215 -21.21 8.19 15.79
CA THR A 215 -19.89 7.76 16.30
C THR A 215 -19.85 7.55 17.82
N ASP A 216 -19.00 6.62 18.25
CA ASP A 216 -18.61 6.34 19.64
C ASP A 216 -17.27 7.01 20.03
N ASN A 217 -16.72 7.87 19.18
CA ASN A 217 -15.43 8.51 19.40
C ASN A 217 -15.60 10.02 19.58
N ILE A 218 -15.55 10.47 20.83
CA ILE A 218 -15.73 11.87 21.23
C ILE A 218 -14.72 12.80 20.54
N LEU A 219 -13.43 12.41 20.52
CA LEU A 219 -12.38 13.21 19.87
C LEU A 219 -12.64 13.33 18.37
N ALA A 220 -13.09 12.24 17.74
CA ALA A 220 -13.39 12.27 16.32
C ALA A 220 -14.62 13.13 16.01
N ALA A 221 -15.65 13.07 16.85
CA ALA A 221 -16.81 13.93 16.70
C ALA A 221 -16.46 15.41 16.83
N SER A 222 -15.66 15.74 17.84
CA SER A 222 -15.12 17.08 18.06
C SER A 222 -14.39 17.62 16.83
N VAL A 223 -13.50 16.82 16.22
CA VAL A 223 -12.75 17.23 15.02
C VAL A 223 -13.67 17.40 13.81
N VAL A 224 -14.63 16.52 13.59
CA VAL A 224 -15.58 16.66 12.46
C VAL A 224 -16.41 17.93 12.62
N VAL A 225 -16.96 18.20 13.81
CA VAL A 225 -17.74 19.40 14.08
C VAL A 225 -16.87 20.65 13.93
N SER A 226 -15.73 20.71 14.61
CA SER A 226 -14.78 21.84 14.57
C SER A 226 -14.30 22.14 13.15
N SER A 227 -13.91 21.11 12.39
CA SER A 227 -13.44 21.28 11.01
C SER A 227 -14.53 21.79 10.08
N THR A 228 -15.77 21.30 10.23
CA THR A 228 -16.90 21.74 9.41
C THR A 228 -17.28 23.18 9.73
N VAL A 229 -17.35 23.55 11.01
CA VAL A 229 -17.66 24.92 11.43
C VAL A 229 -16.60 25.90 10.95
N GLN A 230 -15.31 25.58 11.13
CA GLN A 230 -14.21 26.45 10.71
C GLN A 230 -14.08 26.58 9.19
N SER A 231 -14.52 25.58 8.44
CA SER A 231 -14.39 25.56 6.97
C SER A 231 -15.66 26.02 6.26
N SER A 232 -16.75 26.28 6.98
CA SER A 232 -18.03 26.72 6.41
C SER A 232 -18.07 28.23 6.20
N LEU A 233 -18.71 28.64 5.10
CA LEU A 233 -19.00 30.06 4.83
C LEU A 233 -20.13 30.61 5.72
N LYS A 234 -21.05 29.75 6.17
CA LYS A 234 -22.22 30.11 6.99
C LYS A 234 -22.38 29.14 8.16
N PRO A 235 -21.47 29.19 9.15
CA PRO A 235 -21.49 28.27 10.28
C PRO A 235 -22.75 28.38 11.14
N GLU A 236 -23.42 29.54 11.15
CA GLU A 236 -24.68 29.77 11.85
C GLU A 236 -25.87 28.99 11.28
N LYS A 237 -25.77 28.51 10.04
CA LYS A 237 -26.79 27.67 9.40
C LYS A 237 -26.57 26.17 9.60
N ILE A 238 -25.61 25.78 10.44
CA ILE A 238 -25.24 24.37 10.62
C ILE A 238 -25.89 23.80 11.87
N VAL A 239 -26.56 22.65 11.70
CA VAL A 239 -27.11 21.84 12.79
C VAL A 239 -26.47 20.46 12.74
N PHE A 240 -25.83 20.04 13.83
CA PHE A 240 -25.30 18.70 14.01
C PHE A 240 -26.21 17.86 14.89
N HIS A 241 -26.61 16.69 14.39
CA HIS A 241 -27.22 15.63 15.18
C HIS A 241 -26.17 14.56 15.46
N VAL A 242 -25.54 14.62 16.62
CA VAL A 242 -24.52 13.66 17.06
C VAL A 242 -25.21 12.49 17.73
N ILE A 243 -25.14 11.32 17.10
CA ILE A 243 -25.71 10.07 17.59
C ILE A 243 -24.58 9.19 18.10
N THR A 244 -24.69 8.75 19.35
CA THR A 244 -23.68 7.91 20.01
C THR A 244 -24.32 6.75 20.76
N ASP A 245 -23.54 5.73 21.10
CA ASP A 245 -24.06 4.61 21.90
C ASP A 245 -24.40 5.03 23.34
N LYS A 246 -25.13 4.16 24.05
CA LYS A 246 -25.54 4.41 25.45
C LYS A 246 -24.34 4.60 26.38
N LYS A 247 -23.23 3.92 26.11
CA LYS A 247 -22.03 3.91 26.98
C LYS A 247 -21.25 5.23 26.87
N THR A 248 -21.22 5.80 25.68
CA THR A 248 -20.43 7.00 25.35
C THR A 248 -21.26 8.28 25.48
N TYR A 249 -22.60 8.17 25.55
CA TYR A 249 -23.52 9.30 25.64
C TYR A 249 -23.12 10.37 26.67
N ALA A 250 -22.88 9.98 27.92
CA ALA A 250 -22.53 10.92 29.00
C ALA A 250 -21.27 11.74 28.67
N GLY A 251 -20.21 11.08 28.20
CA GLY A 251 -18.97 11.74 27.80
C GLY A 251 -19.12 12.61 26.56
N MET A 252 -19.85 12.13 25.54
CA MET A 252 -20.13 12.89 24.31
C MET A 252 -20.93 14.16 24.60
N HIS A 253 -21.99 14.04 25.41
CA HIS A 253 -22.82 15.17 25.81
C HIS A 253 -22.01 16.20 26.59
N SER A 254 -21.23 15.75 27.59
CA SER A 254 -20.36 16.62 28.38
C SER A 254 -19.36 17.39 27.53
N TRP A 255 -18.78 16.75 26.51
CA TRP A 255 -17.86 17.41 25.60
C TRP A 255 -18.50 18.63 24.93
N PHE A 256 -19.65 18.46 24.29
CA PHE A 256 -20.32 19.55 23.57
C PHE A 256 -21.00 20.56 24.50
N ALA A 257 -21.33 20.17 25.74
CA ALA A 257 -21.85 21.08 26.76
C ALA A 257 -20.76 22.01 27.32
N LEU A 258 -19.56 21.48 27.54
CA LEU A 258 -18.41 22.23 28.06
C LEU A 258 -17.61 22.95 26.96
N ASN A 259 -17.71 22.50 25.71
CA ASN A 259 -17.00 23.07 24.57
C ASN A 259 -17.99 23.52 23.50
N SER A 260 -18.54 24.72 23.68
CA SER A 260 -19.45 25.31 22.71
C SER A 260 -18.80 25.48 21.34
N VAL A 261 -19.54 25.16 20.29
CA VAL A 261 -19.15 25.31 18.88
C VAL A 261 -19.96 26.40 18.18
N ALA A 262 -20.44 27.39 18.95
CA ALA A 262 -21.17 28.53 18.42
C ALA A 262 -20.36 29.20 17.26
N PRO A 263 -21.03 29.60 16.17
CA PRO A 263 -22.48 29.77 16.02
C PRO A 263 -23.25 28.52 15.56
N ALA A 264 -22.61 27.37 15.40
CA ALA A 264 -23.31 26.14 14.99
C ALA A 264 -24.09 25.51 16.15
N ILE A 265 -25.16 24.79 15.80
CA ILE A 265 -26.06 24.11 16.73
C ILE A 265 -25.66 22.64 16.81
N VAL A 266 -25.63 22.08 18.02
CA VAL A 266 -25.35 20.64 18.23
C VAL A 266 -26.41 20.04 19.15
N GLU A 267 -27.02 18.96 18.69
CA GLU A 267 -27.81 18.03 19.48
C GLU A 267 -26.98 16.75 19.69
N VAL A 268 -26.96 16.23 20.92
CA VAL A 268 -26.34 14.93 21.23
C VAL A 268 -27.42 13.98 21.70
N LYS A 269 -27.60 12.87 20.98
CA LYS A 269 -28.53 11.79 21.33
C LYS A 269 -27.84 10.45 21.46
N GLY A 270 -28.19 9.74 22.53
CA GLY A 270 -27.84 8.34 22.70
C GLY A 270 -28.80 7.45 21.91
N VAL A 271 -28.31 6.35 21.36
CA VAL A 271 -29.15 5.34 20.67
C VAL A 271 -30.35 4.86 21.52
N HIS A 272 -30.20 4.86 22.84
CA HIS A 272 -31.22 4.46 23.81
C HIS A 272 -32.33 5.51 24.03
N GLN A 273 -32.19 6.70 23.44
CA GLN A 273 -33.17 7.79 23.52
C GLN A 273 -34.08 7.84 22.28
N PHE A 274 -33.92 6.90 21.34
CA PHE A 274 -34.79 6.76 20.19
C PHE A 274 -35.81 5.65 20.46
N ASP A 275 -37.08 6.02 20.62
CA ASP A 275 -38.16 5.08 20.96
C ASP A 275 -38.39 4.03 19.87
N TRP A 276 -38.04 4.33 18.62
CA TRP A 276 -38.15 3.38 17.51
C TRP A 276 -37.00 2.36 17.48
N LEU A 277 -35.87 2.62 18.13
CA LEU A 277 -34.66 1.79 18.08
C LEU A 277 -34.61 0.78 19.23
N THR A 278 -35.71 0.06 19.43
CA THR A 278 -35.86 -0.98 20.46
C THR A 278 -35.63 -2.37 19.88
N ARG A 279 -35.38 -3.36 20.74
CA ARG A 279 -35.25 -4.78 20.34
C ARG A 279 -36.49 -5.28 19.60
N GLU A 280 -37.65 -4.80 20.01
CA GLU A 280 -38.96 -5.13 19.44
C GLU A 280 -39.08 -4.67 17.99
N ASN A 281 -38.52 -3.50 17.67
CA ASN A 281 -38.62 -2.89 16.35
C ASN A 281 -37.44 -3.24 15.43
N VAL A 282 -36.30 -3.64 15.99
CA VAL A 282 -35.08 -3.95 15.21
C VAL A 282 -34.56 -5.35 15.53
N PRO A 283 -34.92 -6.37 14.72
CA PRO A 283 -34.52 -7.77 14.94
C PRO A 283 -33.01 -7.99 15.04
N VAL A 284 -32.20 -7.14 14.40
CA VAL A 284 -30.74 -7.20 14.48
C VAL A 284 -30.23 -6.94 15.90
N LEU A 285 -30.91 -6.08 16.68
CA LEU A 285 -30.55 -5.82 18.07
C LEU A 285 -30.72 -7.05 18.95
N GLU A 286 -31.84 -7.74 18.78
CA GLU A 286 -32.12 -8.99 19.48
C GLU A 286 -31.09 -10.06 19.13
N ALA A 287 -30.77 -10.21 17.83
CA ALA A 287 -29.80 -11.19 17.37
C ALA A 287 -28.41 -10.96 17.97
N VAL A 288 -27.92 -9.72 17.98
CA VAL A 288 -26.59 -9.38 18.51
C VAL A 288 -26.48 -9.57 20.03
N GLU A 289 -27.54 -9.27 20.78
CA GLU A 289 -27.52 -9.38 22.25
C GLU A 289 -27.76 -10.80 22.76
N ASN A 290 -28.65 -11.57 22.13
CA ASN A 290 -29.05 -12.89 22.62
C ASN A 290 -28.21 -14.03 22.05
N HIS A 291 -27.59 -13.88 20.86
CA HIS A 291 -26.86 -14.98 20.24
C HIS A 291 -25.38 -14.96 20.64
N THR A 292 -25.04 -15.77 21.63
CA THR A 292 -23.65 -16.02 22.06
C THR A 292 -22.75 -16.46 20.91
N GLY A 293 -23.28 -17.21 19.94
CA GLY A 293 -22.55 -17.60 18.71
C GLY A 293 -22.15 -16.41 17.83
N ILE A 294 -23.06 -15.43 17.65
CA ILE A 294 -22.78 -14.18 16.92
C ILE A 294 -21.74 -13.37 17.70
N ARG A 295 -21.94 -13.21 19.01
CA ARG A 295 -20.98 -12.50 19.88
C ARG A 295 -19.59 -13.14 19.82
N ASN A 296 -19.49 -14.47 19.88
CA ASN A 296 -18.23 -15.20 19.78
C ASN A 296 -17.61 -15.12 18.39
N TYR A 297 -18.40 -15.00 17.33
CA TYR A 297 -17.86 -14.83 15.98
C TYR A 297 -17.17 -13.47 15.79
N TYR A 298 -17.76 -12.38 16.32
CA TYR A 298 -17.26 -11.00 16.18
C TYR A 298 -16.34 -10.54 17.33
N HIS A 299 -16.44 -11.12 18.52
CA HIS A 299 -15.63 -10.76 19.70
C HIS A 299 -14.78 -11.91 20.24
N GLY A 300 -14.91 -13.11 19.69
CA GLY A 300 -14.12 -14.26 20.13
C GLY A 300 -12.71 -14.27 19.54
N ASN A 301 -11.99 -15.35 19.82
CA ASN A 301 -10.61 -15.48 19.42
C ASN A 301 -10.48 -15.53 17.88
N HIS A 302 -9.92 -14.47 17.29
CA HIS A 302 -9.72 -14.34 15.85
C HIS A 302 -8.76 -15.38 15.26
N ILE A 303 -7.99 -16.09 16.10
CA ILE A 303 -6.97 -17.09 15.74
C ILE A 303 -7.53 -18.53 15.85
N ALA A 304 -8.58 -18.75 16.64
CA ALA A 304 -9.14 -20.08 16.85
C ALA A 304 -9.69 -20.66 15.54
N GLY A 305 -9.08 -21.77 15.08
CA GLY A 305 -9.52 -22.53 13.90
C GLY A 305 -8.87 -22.15 12.57
N THR A 306 -7.87 -21.24 12.52
CA THR A 306 -7.14 -20.97 11.27
C THR A 306 -5.88 -21.83 11.16
N ASN A 307 -5.87 -22.76 10.21
CA ASN A 307 -4.62 -23.39 9.79
C ASN A 307 -3.78 -22.36 9.02
N LEU A 308 -2.72 -21.85 9.64
CA LEU A 308 -1.84 -20.84 9.04
C LEU A 308 -1.09 -21.40 7.81
N SER A 309 -0.93 -22.73 7.69
CA SER A 309 -0.21 -23.34 6.57
C SER A 309 -0.96 -23.21 5.23
N THR A 310 -2.29 -23.23 5.25
CA THR A 310 -3.14 -23.13 4.04
C THR A 310 -3.69 -21.72 3.80
N THR A 311 -3.64 -20.86 4.82
CA THR A 311 -4.21 -19.52 4.73
C THR A 311 -3.23 -18.56 4.06
N THR A 312 -3.67 -17.76 3.09
CA THR A 312 -2.85 -16.67 2.54
C THR A 312 -2.96 -15.42 3.42
N PRO A 313 -1.94 -14.54 3.47
CA PRO A 313 -2.01 -13.28 4.22
C PRO A 313 -3.24 -12.43 3.87
N ARG A 314 -3.65 -12.44 2.60
CA ARG A 314 -4.86 -11.74 2.14
C ARG A 314 -6.14 -12.32 2.74
N MET A 315 -6.28 -13.65 2.74
CA MET A 315 -7.45 -14.31 3.36
C MET A 315 -7.51 -14.05 4.86
N PHE A 316 -6.35 -14.06 5.52
CA PHE A 316 -6.24 -13.76 6.94
C PHE A 316 -6.66 -12.34 7.28
N ALA A 317 -6.17 -11.34 6.52
CA ALA A 317 -6.58 -9.95 6.68
C ALA A 317 -8.10 -9.78 6.50
N SER A 318 -8.70 -10.44 5.49
CA SER A 318 -10.15 -10.42 5.28
C SER A 318 -10.92 -11.04 6.46
N LYS A 319 -10.45 -12.16 7.02
CA LYS A 319 -11.06 -12.79 8.21
C LYS A 319 -10.99 -11.87 9.43
N LEU A 320 -9.84 -11.23 9.68
CA LEU A 320 -9.68 -10.25 10.77
C LEU A 320 -10.64 -9.07 10.61
N GLN A 321 -10.77 -8.53 9.40
CA GLN A 321 -11.71 -7.44 9.13
C GLN A 321 -13.15 -7.88 9.36
N ALA A 322 -13.58 -8.99 8.78
CA ALA A 322 -14.97 -9.47 8.89
C ALA A 322 -15.38 -9.77 10.34
N ARG A 323 -14.43 -10.16 11.19
CA ARG A 323 -14.65 -10.38 12.63
C ARG A 323 -14.45 -9.12 13.47
N SER A 324 -14.24 -7.93 12.88
CA SER A 324 -14.09 -6.72 13.67
C SER A 324 -15.40 -6.37 14.41
N PRO A 325 -15.35 -5.99 15.70
CA PRO A 325 -16.51 -5.53 16.46
C PRO A 325 -17.30 -4.40 15.79
N LYS A 326 -16.64 -3.63 14.91
CA LYS A 326 -17.27 -2.56 14.12
C LYS A 326 -18.41 -3.08 13.26
N TYR A 327 -18.37 -4.33 12.78
CA TYR A 327 -19.42 -4.88 11.90
C TYR A 327 -20.74 -5.19 12.60
N ILE A 328 -20.76 -5.27 13.94
CA ILE A 328 -21.99 -5.42 14.73
C ILE A 328 -22.32 -4.17 15.55
N SER A 329 -21.55 -3.09 15.38
CA SER A 329 -21.85 -1.83 16.06
C SER A 329 -23.20 -1.31 15.59
N LEU A 330 -24.13 -1.12 16.52
CA LEU A 330 -25.44 -0.54 16.24
C LEU A 330 -25.33 0.82 15.54
N LEU A 331 -24.29 1.60 15.86
CA LEU A 331 -24.03 2.88 15.20
C LEU A 331 -23.78 2.75 13.69
N ASN A 332 -23.21 1.62 13.25
CA ASN A 332 -23.03 1.31 11.84
C ASN A 332 -24.33 0.81 11.19
N HIS A 333 -25.15 0.07 11.94
CA HIS A 333 -26.47 -0.36 11.48
C HIS A 333 -27.47 0.79 11.38
N LEU A 334 -27.41 1.79 12.26
CA LEU A 334 -28.25 2.99 12.20
C LEU A 334 -28.17 3.70 10.84
N ARG A 335 -27.01 3.67 10.18
CA ARG A 335 -26.82 4.24 8.84
C ARG A 335 -27.69 3.57 7.77
N ILE A 336 -28.08 2.32 8.01
CA ILE A 336 -28.94 1.52 7.12
C ILE A 336 -30.41 1.87 7.35
N TYR A 337 -30.80 2.27 8.56
CA TYR A 337 -32.19 2.56 8.95
C TYR A 337 -32.54 4.05 8.91
N LEU A 338 -31.54 4.93 8.78
CA LEU A 338 -31.77 6.36 8.56
C LEU A 338 -32.58 6.68 7.28
N PRO A 339 -32.64 5.79 6.27
CA PRO A 339 -33.62 5.84 5.19
C PRO A 339 -34.50 4.57 5.18
N GLU A 340 -35.81 4.70 5.38
CA GLU A 340 -36.74 3.57 5.32
C GLU A 340 -36.98 3.04 3.88
N ASN A 341 -36.76 1.72 3.73
CA ASN A 341 -37.49 0.70 2.95
C ASN A 341 -37.31 0.44 1.42
N LEU A 342 -37.05 -0.87 1.18
CA LEU A 342 -37.48 -1.81 0.09
C LEU A 342 -36.62 -2.11 -1.16
N LYS A 343 -36.30 -3.42 -1.24
CA LYS A 343 -36.22 -4.38 -2.37
C LYS A 343 -35.68 -3.89 -3.72
N SER A 344 -34.48 -4.33 -4.10
CA SER A 344 -34.21 -4.82 -5.48
C SER A 344 -32.80 -5.35 -5.71
N ASP A 345 -32.69 -6.13 -6.79
CA ASP A 345 -31.52 -6.82 -7.34
C ASP A 345 -30.43 -5.88 -7.84
N LEU A 346 -29.42 -5.62 -7.00
CA LEU A 346 -28.18 -4.95 -7.37
C LEU A 346 -26.98 -5.85 -7.07
N THR A 347 -25.99 -5.83 -7.95
CA THR A 347 -24.73 -6.57 -7.80
C THR A 347 -23.89 -5.95 -6.67
N MET A 348 -23.68 -6.73 -5.60
CA MET A 348 -22.98 -6.32 -4.39
C MET A 348 -21.48 -6.07 -4.61
N TRP A 349 -21.01 -4.88 -4.23
CA TRP A 349 -19.59 -4.65 -3.94
C TRP A 349 -19.22 -5.35 -2.62
N LYS A 350 -18.04 -5.98 -2.55
CA LYS A 350 -17.60 -6.69 -1.34
C LYS A 350 -17.35 -5.71 -0.17
N LEU A 351 -18.17 -5.87 0.89
CA LEU A 351 -18.02 -5.49 2.30
C LEU A 351 -18.19 -3.98 2.67
N GLY A 352 -19.19 -3.68 3.50
CA GLY A 352 -19.38 -2.40 4.20
C GLY A 352 -20.84 -2.04 4.48
N THR A 353 -21.09 -0.87 5.08
CA THR A 353 -22.42 -0.24 5.24
C THR A 353 -22.88 0.52 3.99
N LEU A 354 -21.98 0.71 3.01
CA LEU A 354 -22.25 1.37 1.75
C LEU A 354 -23.24 0.60 0.85
N PRO A 355 -23.16 -0.73 0.69
CA PRO A 355 -24.13 -1.47 -0.13
C PRO A 355 -25.58 -1.35 0.39
N PRO A 356 -25.89 -1.50 1.70
CA PRO A 356 -27.24 -1.23 2.20
C PRO A 356 -27.71 0.21 1.96
N ALA A 357 -26.84 1.21 2.12
CA ALA A 357 -27.20 2.61 1.85
C ALA A 357 -27.51 2.86 0.36
N LEU A 358 -26.71 2.29 -0.56
CA LEU A 358 -26.97 2.40 -2.00
C LEU A 358 -28.29 1.73 -2.42
N ILE A 359 -28.69 0.66 -1.72
CA ILE A 359 -30.01 0.03 -1.92
C ILE A 359 -31.11 0.96 -1.42
N ALA A 360 -30.98 1.50 -0.21
CA ALA A 360 -31.99 2.38 0.40
C ALA A 360 -32.22 3.67 -0.41
N PHE A 361 -31.19 4.19 -1.08
CA PHE A 361 -31.25 5.43 -1.88
C PHE A 361 -31.30 5.20 -3.40
N LYS A 362 -31.68 3.99 -3.85
CA LYS A 362 -31.69 3.68 -5.29
C LYS A 362 -32.51 4.71 -6.08
N GLY A 363 -31.94 5.23 -7.17
CA GLY A 363 -32.56 6.27 -8.00
C GLY A 363 -32.35 7.71 -7.51
N HIS A 364 -31.80 7.88 -6.30
CA HIS A 364 -31.50 9.18 -5.69
C HIS A 364 -29.99 9.38 -5.40
N VAL A 365 -29.13 8.48 -5.90
CA VAL A 365 -27.67 8.58 -5.77
C VAL A 365 -27.08 9.25 -7.01
N HIS A 366 -26.36 10.34 -6.80
CA HIS A 366 -25.62 11.04 -7.85
C HIS A 366 -24.12 10.90 -7.62
N PRO A 367 -23.32 10.58 -8.65
CA PRO A 367 -21.87 10.59 -8.53
C PRO A 367 -21.39 12.03 -8.32
N ILE A 368 -20.54 12.22 -7.33
CA ILE A 368 -19.82 13.49 -7.11
C ILE A 368 -18.39 13.37 -7.62
N ASP A 369 -17.81 14.48 -8.04
CA ASP A 369 -16.40 14.49 -8.45
C ASP A 369 -15.52 14.05 -7.26
N PRO A 370 -14.53 13.16 -7.46
CA PRO A 370 -13.69 12.64 -6.38
C PRO A 370 -12.94 13.69 -5.56
N SER A 371 -12.74 14.90 -6.12
CA SER A 371 -12.17 16.04 -5.37
C SER A 371 -13.09 16.55 -4.26
N TRP A 372 -14.41 16.31 -4.34
CA TRP A 372 -15.32 16.63 -3.24
C TRP A 372 -15.17 15.70 -2.05
N HIS A 373 -14.75 14.44 -2.26
CA HIS A 373 -14.63 13.44 -1.20
C HIS A 373 -13.43 12.52 -1.42
N MET A 374 -12.31 12.84 -0.77
CA MET A 374 -11.09 12.05 -0.83
C MET A 374 -11.10 10.93 0.21
N LEU A 375 -11.34 9.72 -0.28
CA LEU A 375 -11.28 8.47 0.47
C LEU A 375 -9.86 7.87 0.45
N GLY A 376 -9.59 6.97 1.39
CA GLY A 376 -8.45 6.05 1.40
C GLY A 376 -7.34 6.42 2.38
N LEU A 377 -7.49 7.51 3.14
CA LEU A 377 -6.38 8.08 3.90
C LEU A 377 -5.91 7.19 5.07
N GLY A 378 -6.71 6.21 5.49
CA GLY A 378 -6.32 5.21 6.50
C GLY A 378 -5.83 3.88 5.91
N TYR A 379 -5.72 3.76 4.59
CA TYR A 379 -5.22 2.56 3.90
C TYR A 379 -3.88 2.80 3.20
N GLN A 380 -3.70 3.98 2.60
CA GLN A 380 -2.60 4.25 1.67
C GLN A 380 -1.62 5.27 2.24
N ASN A 381 -0.36 4.84 2.43
CA ASN A 381 0.72 5.74 2.85
C ASN A 381 1.16 6.69 1.72
N LYS A 382 1.03 6.28 0.45
CA LYS A 382 1.42 7.09 -0.70
C LYS A 382 0.23 7.89 -1.19
N THR A 383 -0.05 9.01 -0.51
CA THR A 383 -1.14 9.92 -0.88
C THR A 383 -0.58 11.24 -1.38
N ASN A 384 -1.13 11.77 -2.47
CA ASN A 384 -0.77 13.10 -2.97
C ASN A 384 -1.33 14.19 -2.05
N ILE A 385 -0.44 14.87 -1.33
CA ILE A 385 -0.78 15.94 -0.39
C ILE A 385 -1.52 17.11 -1.05
N GLU A 386 -1.19 17.46 -2.30
CA GLU A 386 -1.86 18.55 -3.00
C GLU A 386 -3.32 18.21 -3.33
N SER A 387 -3.62 16.94 -3.60
CA SER A 387 -4.99 16.46 -3.73
C SER A 387 -5.74 16.53 -2.39
N VAL A 388 -5.08 16.17 -1.28
CA VAL A 388 -5.68 16.23 0.07
C VAL A 388 -6.01 17.68 0.45
N LYS A 389 -5.13 18.64 0.15
CA LYS A 389 -5.35 20.07 0.43
C LYS A 389 -6.53 20.66 -0.36
N LYS A 390 -6.73 20.20 -1.59
CA LYS A 390 -7.81 20.69 -2.48
C LYS A 390 -9.15 20.00 -2.22
N ALA A 391 -9.16 18.88 -1.49
CA ALA A 391 -10.36 18.12 -1.26
C ALA A 391 -11.32 18.84 -0.31
N ALA A 392 -12.62 18.84 -0.63
CA ALA A 392 -13.62 19.44 0.25
C ALA A 392 -13.84 18.61 1.52
N VAL A 393 -13.90 17.29 1.38
CA VAL A 393 -14.01 16.34 2.49
C VAL A 393 -12.91 15.30 2.37
N ILE A 394 -12.19 15.06 3.46
CA ILE A 394 -11.19 14.00 3.56
C ILE A 394 -11.69 12.92 4.51
N HIS A 395 -11.48 11.65 4.14
CA HIS A 395 -11.94 10.52 4.92
C HIS A 395 -10.79 9.55 5.20
N TYR A 396 -10.43 9.47 6.47
CA TYR A 396 -9.52 8.47 7.02
C TYR A 396 -10.15 7.08 7.13
N ASN A 397 -10.85 6.57 6.11
CA ASN A 397 -11.31 5.18 6.11
C ASN A 397 -10.10 4.24 6.10
N GLY A 398 -10.20 3.15 6.86
CA GLY A 398 -9.11 2.18 7.04
C GLY A 398 -8.58 2.11 8.47
N GLN A 399 -7.44 1.45 8.61
CA GLN A 399 -6.84 1.07 9.89
C GLN A 399 -5.97 2.18 10.48
N SER A 400 -5.30 2.96 9.64
CA SER A 400 -4.35 4.01 10.03
C SER A 400 -5.05 5.34 10.31
N LYS A 401 -5.94 5.36 11.30
CA LYS A 401 -6.62 6.59 11.75
C LYS A 401 -5.62 7.60 12.34
N PRO A 402 -5.84 8.93 12.19
CA PRO A 402 -4.86 9.94 12.58
C PRO A 402 -4.64 10.05 14.10
N TRP A 403 -5.61 9.63 14.91
CA TRP A 403 -5.50 9.56 16.37
C TRP A 403 -4.85 8.25 16.89
N LEU A 404 -4.36 7.39 15.99
CA LEU A 404 -3.65 6.16 16.32
C LEU A 404 -2.16 6.30 16.03
N GLN A 405 -1.32 5.59 16.78
CA GLN A 405 0.13 5.55 16.55
C GLN A 405 0.51 5.01 15.16
N ILE A 406 -0.30 4.12 14.61
CA ILE A 406 -0.14 3.56 13.25
C ILE A 406 -0.67 4.48 12.14
N GLY A 407 -1.19 5.67 12.48
CA GLY A 407 -1.65 6.68 11.53
C GLY A 407 -0.48 7.29 10.76
N PHE A 408 -0.67 7.63 9.48
CA PHE A 408 0.39 8.18 8.65
C PHE A 408 0.76 9.61 9.06
N GLU A 409 2.02 9.82 9.44
CA GLU A 409 2.50 11.09 10.01
C GLU A 409 2.27 12.29 9.08
N HIS A 410 2.57 12.13 7.78
CA HIS A 410 2.38 13.19 6.77
C HIS A 410 0.91 13.59 6.55
N LEU A 411 -0.07 12.77 6.97
CA LEU A 411 -1.49 13.10 6.91
C LEU A 411 -2.07 13.61 8.23
N ARG A 412 -1.39 13.36 9.37
CA ARG A 412 -1.87 13.82 10.69
C ARG A 412 -2.11 15.34 10.78
N PRO A 413 -1.32 16.23 10.17
CA PRO A 413 -1.54 17.67 10.26
C PRO A 413 -2.94 18.14 9.83
N PHE A 414 -3.57 17.44 8.88
CA PHE A 414 -4.94 17.77 8.44
C PHE A 414 -5.99 17.47 9.52
N TRP A 415 -5.68 16.57 10.45
CA TRP A 415 -6.49 16.24 11.63
C TRP A 415 -6.13 17.13 12.82
N THR A 416 -4.84 17.19 13.18
CA THR A 416 -4.38 17.81 14.42
C THR A 416 -4.63 19.31 14.46
N LYS A 417 -4.69 19.99 13.30
CA LYS A 417 -5.07 21.41 13.23
C LYS A 417 -6.45 21.74 13.78
N TYR A 418 -7.36 20.75 13.85
CA TYR A 418 -8.72 20.93 14.38
C TYR A 418 -8.89 20.38 15.81
N VAL A 419 -7.83 19.82 16.41
CA VAL A 419 -7.83 19.38 17.80
C VAL A 419 -7.41 20.55 18.69
N ASN A 420 -8.27 20.92 19.65
CA ASN A 420 -7.92 21.95 20.62
C ASN A 420 -7.00 21.39 21.72
N TYR A 421 -5.68 21.48 21.51
CA TYR A 421 -4.68 21.01 22.48
C TYR A 421 -4.52 21.90 23.72
N THR A 422 -5.13 23.09 23.75
CA THR A 422 -5.16 23.92 24.96
C THR A 422 -6.30 23.52 25.91
N ASN A 423 -7.26 22.73 25.44
CA ASN A 423 -8.33 22.18 26.27
C ASN A 423 -7.77 21.26 27.35
N ASP A 424 -8.24 21.43 28.59
CA ASP A 424 -7.72 20.69 29.75
C ASP A 424 -7.90 19.18 29.65
N PHE A 425 -9.01 18.70 29.10
CA PHE A 425 -9.23 17.26 28.92
C PHE A 425 -8.26 16.69 27.88
N VAL A 426 -8.08 17.38 26.76
CA VAL A 426 -7.18 16.96 25.68
C VAL A 426 -5.73 16.93 26.17
N ARG A 427 -5.29 17.98 26.86
CA ARG A 427 -3.94 18.12 27.41
C ARG A 427 -3.66 17.06 28.48
N ASN A 428 -4.54 16.94 29.48
CA ASN A 428 -4.31 16.05 30.62
C ASN A 428 -4.43 14.57 30.26
N CYS A 429 -5.20 14.23 29.22
CA CYS A 429 -5.27 12.87 28.70
C CYS A 429 -4.19 12.55 27.66
N HIS A 430 -3.21 13.45 27.45
CA HIS A 430 -2.07 13.23 26.56
C HIS A 430 -2.51 12.77 25.16
N ILE A 431 -3.55 13.41 24.61
CA ILE A 431 -3.98 13.14 23.24
C ILE A 431 -2.81 13.44 22.30
N LEU A 432 -2.52 12.51 21.41
CA LEU A 432 -1.38 12.57 20.49
C LEU A 432 -1.35 13.92 19.77
N LYS A 433 -0.30 14.70 20.06
CA LYS A 433 0.07 15.93 19.36
C LYS A 433 1.11 15.52 18.32
N SER A 434 0.82 15.80 17.04
CA SER A 434 1.72 15.47 15.92
C SER A 434 3.03 16.25 16.02
#